data_AF-A0AA37PZ14-F1
#
_entry.id   AF-A0AA37PZ14-F1
#
_cell.length_a   1.000
_cell.length_b   1.000
_cell.length_c   1.000
_cell.angle_alpha   90.00
_cell.angle_beta   90.00
_cell.angle_gamma   90.00
#
_symmetry.space_group_name_H-M   'P 1'
#
loop_
_entity.id
_entity.type
_entity.pdbx_description
1 polymer ?
#
loop_
_entity_poly.entity_id
_entity_poly.type
_entity_poly.pdbx_seq_one_letter_code
_entity_poly.pdbx_strand_id
1 'polypeptide(L)'
;MTRVRHAALALLLAATASTAFAQPRAPHRCAADARSHAARLLALHRGPDDRIAIDSAVRVLAPVRNPVGGTPPQLLDVLEVQGYIYRARYRMRFLYAPLRETPNECVLMGQEILELARV
;
A
#
# COMPACT_ATOMS: atom_id res chain seq x y z
N MET A 1 -35.56 46.07 -17.59
CA MET A 1 -34.09 45.86 -17.72
C MET A 1 -33.49 45.19 -16.46
N THR A 2 -34.09 44.11 -15.93
CA THR A 2 -33.71 43.53 -14.61
C THR A 2 -33.34 42.04 -14.63
N ARG A 3 -33.52 41.34 -15.75
CA ARG A 3 -33.25 39.88 -15.85
C ARG A 3 -31.79 39.51 -16.09
N VAL A 4 -30.93 40.44 -16.52
CA VAL A 4 -29.52 40.18 -16.85
C VAL A 4 -28.62 40.13 -15.60
N ARG A 5 -29.03 40.79 -14.50
CA ARG A 5 -28.20 40.91 -13.28
C ARG A 5 -28.09 39.62 -12.45
N HIS A 6 -28.99 38.67 -12.63
CA HIS A 6 -29.05 37.46 -11.81
C HIS A 6 -28.21 36.30 -12.38
N ALA A 7 -27.91 36.33 -13.69
CA ALA A 7 -27.09 35.30 -14.33
C ALA A 7 -25.60 35.42 -13.98
N ALA A 8 -25.11 36.64 -13.74
CA ALA A 8 -23.70 36.88 -13.42
C ALA A 8 -23.32 36.47 -11.99
N LEU A 9 -24.28 36.51 -11.05
CA LEU A 9 -24.01 36.19 -9.64
C LEU A 9 -23.91 34.68 -9.37
N ALA A 10 -24.62 33.85 -10.14
CA ALA A 10 -24.57 32.40 -10.01
C ALA A 10 -23.24 31.79 -10.53
N LEU A 11 -22.59 32.45 -11.50
CA LEU A 11 -21.35 31.94 -12.10
C LEU A 11 -20.13 32.15 -11.18
N LEU A 12 -20.17 33.14 -10.29
CA LEU A 12 -19.09 33.46 -9.35
C LEU A 12 -19.06 32.52 -8.13
N LEU A 13 -20.17 31.89 -7.75
CA LEU A 13 -20.20 30.93 -6.63
C LEU A 13 -19.76 29.51 -7.01
N ALA A 14 -19.65 29.18 -8.30
CA ALA A 14 -19.22 27.86 -8.75
C ALA A 14 -17.69 27.70 -8.83
N ALA A 15 -16.92 28.79 -8.70
CA ALA A 15 -15.47 28.78 -8.91
C ALA A 15 -14.64 28.38 -7.66
N THR A 16 -15.24 28.25 -6.47
CA THR A 16 -14.51 27.99 -5.22
C THR A 16 -14.56 26.54 -4.74
N ALA A 17 -15.16 25.62 -5.49
CA ALA A 17 -15.42 24.25 -5.01
C ALA A 17 -14.30 23.21 -5.30
N SER A 18 -13.20 23.58 -5.96
CA SER A 18 -12.30 22.59 -6.59
C SER A 18 -10.85 22.57 -6.07
N THR A 19 -10.62 22.76 -4.77
CA THR A 19 -9.30 22.45 -4.17
C THR A 19 -9.45 21.55 -2.94
N ALA A 20 -10.03 20.37 -3.13
CA ALA A 20 -9.77 19.26 -2.23
C ALA A 20 -8.33 18.79 -2.49
N PHE A 21 -7.36 19.42 -1.83
CA PHE A 21 -6.00 18.88 -1.76
C PHE A 21 -6.09 17.49 -1.14
N ALA A 22 -5.84 16.45 -1.94
CA ALA A 22 -5.72 15.10 -1.44
C ALA A 22 -4.52 15.07 -0.48
N GLN A 23 -4.79 15.07 0.83
CA GLN A 23 -3.73 14.95 1.82
C GLN A 23 -3.06 13.59 1.63
N PRO A 24 -1.72 13.51 1.72
CA PRO A 24 -1.02 12.23 1.69
C PRO A 24 -1.60 11.35 2.80
N ARG A 25 -2.18 10.20 2.42
CA ARG A 25 -2.65 9.23 3.41
C ARG A 25 -1.43 8.79 4.22
N ALA A 26 -1.54 8.87 5.55
CA ALA A 26 -0.48 8.38 6.43
C ALA A 26 -0.10 6.94 6.03
N PRO A 27 1.21 6.62 5.99
CA PRO A 27 1.66 5.28 5.61
C PRO A 27 1.06 4.24 6.55
N HIS A 28 0.81 3.04 6.03
CA HIS A 28 0.34 1.93 6.85
C HIS A 28 1.35 1.64 7.98
N ARG A 29 0.87 1.32 9.18
CA ARG A 29 1.73 1.09 10.38
C ARG A 29 2.85 0.07 10.13
N CYS A 30 2.56 -0.98 9.35
CA CYS A 30 3.53 -2.02 8.98
C CYS A 30 4.34 -1.73 7.71
N ALA A 31 4.28 -0.52 7.15
CA ALA A 31 5.01 -0.20 5.91
C ALA A 31 6.53 -0.30 6.07
N ALA A 32 7.08 0.17 7.19
CA ALA A 32 8.52 0.06 7.45
C ALA A 32 8.96 -1.40 7.58
N ASP A 33 8.18 -2.19 8.31
CA ASP A 33 8.42 -3.62 8.52
C ASP A 33 8.33 -4.41 7.19
N ALA A 34 7.32 -4.13 6.36
CA ALA A 34 7.17 -4.74 5.04
C ALA A 34 8.39 -4.49 4.14
N ARG A 35 8.97 -3.28 4.16
CA ARG A 35 10.22 -3.00 3.42
C ARG A 35 11.41 -3.76 3.98
N SER A 36 11.51 -3.89 5.30
CA SER A 36 12.56 -4.69 5.93
C SER A 36 12.45 -6.17 5.56
N HIS A 37 11.23 -6.72 5.56
CA HIS A 37 10.98 -8.09 5.11
C HIS A 37 11.26 -8.26 3.62
N ALA A 38 10.95 -7.27 2.78
CA ALA A 38 11.27 -7.32 1.35
C ALA A 38 12.77 -7.46 1.07
N ALA A 39 13.62 -6.72 1.78
CA ALA A 39 15.08 -6.87 1.65
C ALA A 39 15.53 -8.29 2.04
N ARG A 40 15.05 -8.80 3.19
CA ARG A 40 15.35 -10.16 3.65
C ARG A 40 14.84 -11.23 2.69
N LEU A 41 13.65 -11.05 2.13
CA LEU A 41 13.03 -11.99 1.21
C LEU A 41 13.78 -12.08 -0.12
N LEU A 42 14.24 -10.95 -0.67
CA LEU A 42 15.10 -10.96 -1.85
C LEU A 42 16.42 -11.68 -1.59
N ALA A 43 17.06 -11.39 -0.45
CA ALA A 43 18.29 -12.06 -0.05
C ALA A 43 18.09 -13.57 0.15
N LEU A 44 16.94 -13.99 0.69
CA LEU A 44 16.58 -15.41 0.79
C LEU A 44 16.35 -16.04 -0.59
N HIS A 45 15.69 -15.32 -1.51
CA HIS A 45 15.27 -15.86 -2.80
C HIS A 45 16.40 -16.02 -3.82
N ARG A 46 17.37 -15.08 -3.85
CA ARG A 46 18.48 -15.08 -4.82
C ARG A 46 19.87 -15.15 -4.17
N GLY A 47 19.95 -15.11 -2.85
CA GLY A 47 21.19 -14.95 -2.10
C GLY A 47 21.48 -13.48 -1.74
N PRO A 48 22.41 -13.23 -0.80
CA PRO A 48 22.87 -11.88 -0.48
C PRO A 48 23.47 -11.21 -1.72
N ASP A 49 23.05 -9.98 -2.02
CA ASP A 49 23.52 -9.18 -3.17
C ASP A 49 23.49 -7.70 -2.77
N ASP A 50 24.58 -6.98 -3.00
CA ASP A 50 24.73 -5.56 -2.67
C ASP A 50 23.89 -4.64 -3.58
N ARG A 51 23.35 -5.18 -4.67
CA ARG A 51 22.45 -4.48 -5.61
C ARG A 51 20.98 -4.72 -5.30
N ILE A 52 20.64 -5.35 -4.17
CA ILE A 52 19.27 -5.40 -3.67
C ILE A 52 18.80 -3.98 -3.36
N ALA A 53 17.72 -3.54 -4.01
CA ALA A 53 17.07 -2.27 -3.75
C ALA A 53 15.57 -2.47 -3.49
N ILE A 54 15.05 -1.78 -2.48
CA ILE A 54 13.63 -1.82 -2.10
C ILE A 54 13.01 -0.46 -2.38
N ASP A 55 11.86 -0.45 -3.07
CA ASP A 55 11.12 0.79 -3.30
C ASP A 55 10.65 1.39 -1.95
N SER A 56 10.76 2.71 -1.84
CA SER A 56 10.26 3.45 -0.69
C SER A 56 8.74 3.35 -0.54
N ALA A 57 8.02 3.20 -1.66
CA ALA A 57 6.58 3.13 -1.71
C ALA A 57 6.07 1.73 -1.31
N VAL A 58 5.04 1.73 -0.46
CA VAL A 58 4.34 0.52 -0.01
C VAL A 58 2.88 0.68 -0.37
N ARG A 59 2.36 -0.25 -1.19
CA ARG A 59 0.97 -0.21 -1.64
C ARG A 59 0.11 -1.08 -0.75
N VAL A 60 -0.92 -0.48 -0.13
CA VAL A 60 -1.94 -1.23 0.61
C VAL A 60 -2.93 -1.83 -0.39
N LEU A 61 -3.12 -3.14 -0.34
CA LEU A 61 -4.07 -3.86 -1.19
C LEU A 61 -5.35 -4.21 -0.40
N ALA A 62 -6.33 -4.77 -1.10
CA ALA A 62 -7.51 -5.33 -0.45
C ALA A 62 -7.07 -6.44 0.54
N PRO A 63 -7.67 -6.47 1.75
CA PRO A 63 -7.33 -7.49 2.73
C PRO A 63 -7.77 -8.88 2.27
N VAL A 64 -7.10 -9.90 2.76
CA VAL A 64 -7.43 -11.30 2.49
C VAL A 64 -8.00 -11.97 3.74
N ARG A 65 -8.88 -12.95 3.56
CA ARG A 65 -9.41 -13.72 4.70
C ARG A 65 -8.31 -14.60 5.28
N ASN A 66 -8.21 -14.62 6.60
CA ASN A 66 -7.47 -15.67 7.29
C ASN A 66 -8.18 -17.02 7.01
N PRO A 67 -7.50 -18.02 6.41
CA PRO A 67 -8.11 -19.32 6.13
C PRO A 67 -8.66 -20.05 7.36
N VAL A 68 -8.13 -19.76 8.55
CA VAL A 68 -8.56 -20.36 9.83
C VAL A 68 -9.47 -19.40 10.62
N GLY A 69 -9.82 -18.25 10.06
CA GLY A 69 -10.66 -17.25 10.73
C GLY A 69 -12.08 -17.76 11.04
N GLY A 70 -12.61 -17.38 12.21
CA GLY A 70 -13.96 -17.76 12.67
C GLY A 70 -15.09 -16.93 12.04
N THR A 71 -16.22 -16.84 12.75
CA THR A 71 -17.39 -16.04 12.37
C THR A 71 -17.59 -14.91 13.38
N PRO A 72 -17.34 -13.63 13.04
CA PRO A 72 -17.02 -13.11 11.71
C PRO A 72 -15.57 -13.41 11.26
N PRO A 73 -15.30 -13.39 9.95
CA PRO A 73 -13.99 -13.70 9.39
C PRO A 73 -12.93 -12.69 9.83
N GLN A 74 -11.80 -13.19 10.30
CA GLN A 74 -10.61 -12.36 10.49
C GLN A 74 -10.00 -12.02 9.12
N LEU A 75 -9.65 -10.75 8.95
CA LEU A 75 -8.99 -10.24 7.75
C LEU A 75 -7.52 -9.93 8.04
N LEU A 76 -6.66 -10.20 7.06
CA LEU A 76 -5.23 -9.87 7.09
C LEU A 76 -4.97 -8.64 6.24
N ASP A 77 -4.19 -7.70 6.77
CA ASP A 77 -3.72 -6.54 6.03
C ASP A 77 -2.72 -7.01 4.96
N VAL A 78 -2.83 -6.49 3.72
CA VAL A 78 -1.93 -6.86 2.63
C VAL A 78 -1.14 -5.66 2.14
N LEU A 79 0.18 -5.76 2.24
CA LEU A 79 1.12 -4.73 1.80
C LEU A 79 1.96 -5.27 0.65
N GLU A 80 1.99 -4.52 -0.44
CA GLU A 80 2.81 -4.84 -1.60
C GLU A 80 4.01 -3.90 -1.67
N VAL A 81 5.18 -4.49 -1.90
CA VAL A 81 6.47 -3.81 -2.00
C VAL A 81 7.13 -4.25 -3.29
N GLN A 82 7.66 -3.29 -4.06
CA GLN A 82 8.51 -3.57 -5.20
C GLN A 82 9.96 -3.64 -4.74
N GLY A 83 10.71 -4.58 -5.31
CA GLY A 83 12.13 -4.72 -5.07
C GLY A 83 12.86 -5.10 -6.34
N TYR A 84 14.17 -4.94 -6.31
CA TYR A 84 15.02 -5.08 -7.49
C TYR A 84 16.32 -5.76 -7.11
N ILE A 85 16.84 -6.58 -8.04
CA ILE A 85 18.22 -7.07 -8.02
C ILE A 85 18.79 -6.75 -9.39
N TYR A 86 19.64 -5.73 -9.46
CA TYR A 86 20.13 -5.17 -10.72
C TYR A 86 18.97 -4.80 -11.68
N ARG A 87 18.71 -5.62 -12.71
CA ARG A 87 17.64 -5.41 -13.70
C ARG A 87 16.39 -6.24 -13.43
N ALA A 88 16.48 -7.25 -12.57
CA ALA A 88 15.34 -8.08 -12.22
C ALA A 88 14.43 -7.28 -11.29
N ARG A 89 13.13 -7.28 -11.58
CA ARG A 89 12.11 -6.60 -10.80
C ARG A 89 11.21 -7.63 -10.13
N TYR A 90 10.95 -7.43 -8.85
CA TYR A 90 10.18 -8.32 -8.00
C TYR A 90 9.01 -7.57 -7.38
N ARG A 91 7.83 -8.19 -7.44
CA ARG A 91 6.66 -7.78 -6.68
C ARG A 91 6.54 -8.72 -5.49
N MET A 92 6.56 -8.17 -4.29
CA MET A 92 6.39 -8.93 -3.05
C MET A 92 5.12 -8.49 -2.32
N ARG A 93 4.41 -9.44 -1.73
CA ARG A 93 3.24 -9.16 -0.87
C ARG A 93 3.46 -9.75 0.51
N PHE A 94 3.10 -8.99 1.53
CA PHE A 94 3.21 -9.35 2.94
C PHE A 94 1.83 -9.28 3.59
N LEU A 95 1.45 -10.35 4.27
CA LEU A 95 0.17 -10.50 4.92
C LEU A 95 0.38 -10.33 6.43
N TYR A 96 -0.30 -9.36 7.04
CA TYR A 96 -0.16 -9.05 8.46
C TYR A 96 -1.45 -9.31 9.22
N ALA A 97 -1.33 -9.92 10.39
CA ALA A 97 -2.44 -10.04 11.31
C ALA A 97 -2.69 -8.72 12.05
N PRO A 98 -3.91 -8.17 12.04
CA PRO A 98 -4.27 -7.10 12.95
C PRO A 98 -4.53 -7.69 14.35
N LEU A 99 -3.67 -7.35 15.31
CA LEU A 99 -3.86 -7.71 16.72
C LEU A 99 -4.61 -6.59 17.45
N ARG A 100 -5.56 -6.94 18.32
CA ARG A 100 -6.37 -5.96 19.06
C ARG A 100 -5.64 -5.44 20.28
N GLU A 101 -4.87 -6.31 20.93
CA GLU A 101 -4.12 -6.04 22.14
C GLU A 101 -2.86 -5.21 21.83
N THR A 102 -2.23 -5.47 20.67
CA THR A 102 -1.01 -4.80 20.23
C THR A 102 -1.19 -4.17 18.84
N PRO A 103 -1.98 -3.09 18.72
CA PRO A 103 -2.36 -2.53 17.42
C PRO A 103 -1.18 -2.02 16.59
N ASN A 104 -0.04 -1.71 17.21
CA ASN A 104 1.18 -1.26 16.53
C ASN A 104 2.15 -2.39 16.18
N GLU A 105 1.88 -3.62 16.64
CA GLU A 105 2.71 -4.77 16.33
C GLU A 105 2.37 -5.31 14.93
N CYS A 106 3.42 -5.69 14.19
CA CYS A 106 3.32 -6.18 12.82
C CYS A 106 3.64 -7.67 12.80
N VAL A 107 2.61 -8.50 12.99
CA VAL A 107 2.77 -9.97 12.93
C VAL A 107 2.64 -10.44 11.49
N LEU A 108 3.78 -10.83 10.90
CA LEU A 108 3.83 -11.37 9.54
C LEU A 108 3.28 -12.80 9.50
N MET A 109 2.22 -13.00 8.75
CA MET A 109 1.53 -14.29 8.59
C MET A 109 1.90 -15.00 7.28
N GLY A 110 2.33 -14.25 6.28
CA GLY A 110 2.63 -14.82 4.97
C GLY A 110 3.36 -13.85 4.06
N GLN A 111 4.07 -14.41 3.09
CA GLN A 111 4.85 -13.66 2.12
C GLN A 111 4.78 -14.33 0.75
N GLU A 112 4.63 -13.52 -0.30
CA GLU A 112 4.70 -13.91 -1.71
C GLU A 112 5.83 -13.12 -2.36
N ILE A 113 6.58 -13.77 -3.25
CA ILE A 113 7.53 -13.11 -4.15
C ILE A 113 7.24 -13.55 -5.59
N LEU A 114 7.16 -12.58 -6.49
CA LEU A 114 6.99 -12.81 -7.92
C LEU A 114 8.01 -12.00 -8.71
N GLU A 115 8.83 -12.66 -9.52
CA GLU A 115 9.66 -12.00 -10.51
C GLU A 115 8.83 -11.56 -11.70
N LEU A 116 8.99 -10.31 -12.11
CA LEU A 116 8.28 -9.71 -13.24
C LEU A 116 9.13 -9.84 -14.51
N ALA A 117 9.19 -11.06 -15.06
CA ALA A 117 9.86 -11.37 -16.32
C ALA A 117 8.87 -11.65 -17.46
N ARG A 118 9.29 -11.43 -18.70
CA ARG A 118 8.60 -11.98 -19.89
C ARG A 118 9.29 -13.30 -20.23
N VAL A 119 8.52 -14.36 -20.32
CA VAL A 119 8.96 -15.72 -20.70
C VAL A 119 8.43 -16.07 -22.08
#